data_AF-A0A9E6JCL5-F1
#
_entry.id   AF-A0A9E6JCL5-F1
#
_cell.length_a   1.000
_cell.length_b   1.000
_cell.length_c   1.000
_cell.angle_alpha   90.00
_cell.angle_beta   90.00
_cell.angle_gamma   90.00
#
_symmetry.space_group_name_H-M   'P 1'
#
loop_
_entity.id
_entity.type
_entity.pdbx_description
1 polymer ?
#
loop_
_entity_poly.entity_id
_entity_poly.type
_entity_poly.pdbx_seq_one_letter_code
_entity_poly.pdbx_strand_id
1 'polypeptide(L)'
;MKKSSLIMPVLRRFRDLAGITQEQMAAKTGISLSKIKRIETRARSMTIEDYESYLEVLDISHIDVLLAIETGDYNVEREIASLARKLPKEIQKVHLQYLLILIKSL
;
A
#
# COMPACT_ATOMS: atom_id res chain seq x y z
N MET A 1 10.25 -13.11 -11.85
CA MET A 1 9.03 -12.30 -12.09
C MET A 1 9.35 -10.85 -11.74
N LYS A 2 8.97 -9.84 -12.55
CA LYS A 2 9.28 -8.42 -12.20
C LYS A 2 8.41 -7.99 -11.01
N LYS A 3 8.98 -7.41 -9.96
CA LYS A 3 8.21 -6.95 -8.76
C LYS A 3 7.04 -6.03 -9.12
N SER A 4 7.17 -5.24 -10.19
CA SER A 4 6.09 -4.39 -10.71
C SER A 4 4.81 -5.14 -11.11
N SER A 5 4.89 -6.44 -11.46
CA SER A 5 3.70 -7.23 -11.79
C SER A 5 2.85 -7.63 -10.57
N LEU A 6 3.35 -7.39 -9.35
CA LEU A 6 2.69 -7.74 -8.09
C LEU A 6 1.91 -6.57 -7.47
N ILE A 7 2.17 -5.34 -7.93
CA ILE A 7 1.55 -4.12 -7.39
C ILE A 7 0.02 -4.17 -7.46
N MET A 8 -0.53 -4.47 -8.64
CA MET A 8 -1.98 -4.49 -8.80
C MET A 8 -2.68 -5.59 -7.96
N PRO A 9 -2.20 -6.85 -7.95
CA PRO A 9 -2.73 -7.86 -7.03
C PRO A 9 -2.76 -7.40 -5.57
N VAL A 10 -1.70 -6.72 -5.10
CA VAL A 10 -1.60 -6.20 -3.74
C VAL A 10 -2.60 -5.07 -3.48
N LEU A 11 -2.70 -4.09 -4.38
CA LEU A 11 -3.68 -3.01 -4.27
C LEU A 11 -5.12 -3.52 -4.30
N ARG A 12 -5.42 -4.51 -5.14
CA ARG A 12 -6.73 -5.19 -5.15
C ARG A 12 -7.02 -5.82 -3.80
N ARG A 13 -6.03 -6.49 -3.20
CA ARG A 13 -6.18 -7.11 -1.89
C ARG A 13 -6.42 -6.05 -0.79
N PHE A 14 -5.70 -4.93 -0.80
CA PHE A 14 -5.99 -3.81 0.10
C PHE A 14 -7.41 -3.27 -0.08
N ARG A 15 -7.89 -3.13 -1.32
CA ARG A 15 -9.27 -2.72 -1.61
C ARG A 15 -10.29 -3.71 -1.03
N ASP A 16 -10.08 -5.00 -1.25
CA ASP A 16 -10.95 -6.05 -0.73
C ASP A 16 -10.96 -6.06 0.82
N LEU A 17 -9.80 -5.87 1.47
CA LEU A 17 -9.67 -5.76 2.94
C LEU A 17 -10.35 -4.51 3.50
N ALA A 18 -10.36 -3.41 2.76
CA ALA A 18 -11.08 -2.19 3.12
C ALA A 18 -12.61 -2.31 2.92
N GLY A 19 -13.11 -3.42 2.37
CA GLY A 19 -14.53 -3.61 2.07
C GLY A 19 -15.06 -2.71 0.95
N ILE A 20 -14.16 -2.18 0.10
CA ILE A 20 -14.51 -1.25 -0.98
C ILE A 20 -14.80 -2.04 -2.27
N THR A 21 -15.98 -1.87 -2.86
CA THR A 21 -16.28 -2.49 -4.17
C THR A 21 -15.57 -1.76 -5.32
N GLN A 22 -15.51 -2.36 -6.51
CA GLN A 22 -14.95 -1.68 -7.70
C GLN A 22 -15.75 -0.42 -8.07
N GLU A 23 -17.07 -0.45 -7.88
CA GLU A 23 -17.96 0.70 -8.10
C GLU A 23 -17.69 1.83 -7.11
N GLN A 24 -17.49 1.49 -5.83
CA GLN A 24 -17.12 2.47 -4.81
C GLN A 24 -15.71 3.02 -5.06
N MET A 25 -14.78 2.18 -5.48
CA MET A 25 -13.43 2.61 -5.86
C MET A 25 -13.48 3.58 -7.04
N ALA A 26 -14.29 3.29 -8.05
CA ALA A 26 -14.49 4.17 -9.21
C ALA A 26 -15.04 5.53 -8.78
N ALA A 27 -16.05 5.54 -7.91
CA ALA A 27 -16.64 6.77 -7.39
C ALA A 27 -15.65 7.59 -6.55
N LYS A 28 -14.82 6.93 -5.73
CA LYS A 28 -13.85 7.59 -4.84
C LYS A 28 -12.61 8.11 -5.57
N THR A 29 -12.14 7.39 -6.58
CA THR A 29 -10.95 7.77 -7.37
C THR A 29 -11.25 8.68 -8.56
N GLY A 30 -12.51 8.73 -9.02
CA GLY A 30 -12.88 9.35 -10.29
C GLY A 30 -12.47 8.54 -11.52
N ILE A 31 -11.88 7.35 -11.34
CA ILE A 31 -11.53 6.43 -12.42
C ILE A 31 -12.79 5.71 -12.90
N SER A 32 -13.00 5.60 -14.22
CA SER A 32 -14.16 4.88 -14.73
C SER A 32 -14.16 3.40 -14.30
N LEU A 33 -15.35 2.85 -14.00
CA LEU A 33 -15.50 1.45 -13.59
C LEU A 33 -14.91 0.47 -14.62
N SER A 34 -15.05 0.76 -15.91
CA SER A 34 -14.46 -0.04 -16.99
C SER A 34 -12.92 -0.04 -16.92
N LYS A 35 -12.31 1.11 -16.60
CA LYS A 35 -10.85 1.21 -16.44
C LYS A 35 -10.38 0.46 -15.19
N ILE A 36 -11.07 0.58 -14.05
CA ILE A 36 -10.79 -0.23 -12.84
C ILE A 36 -10.84 -1.73 -13.15
N LYS A 37 -11.92 -2.20 -13.79
CA LYS A 37 -12.08 -3.62 -14.15
C LYS A 37 -10.91 -4.13 -15.00
N ARG A 38 -10.49 -3.36 -16.01
CA ARG A 38 -9.37 -3.74 -16.90
C ARG A 38 -8.01 -3.72 -16.19
N ILE A 39 -7.79 -2.74 -15.31
CA ILE A 39 -6.55 -2.62 -14.53
C ILE A 39 -6.44 -3.80 -13.55
N GLU A 40 -7.50 -4.10 -12.78
CA GLU A 40 -7.49 -5.19 -11.79
C GLU A 40 -7.46 -6.60 -12.39
N THR A 41 -7.91 -6.76 -13.65
CA THR A 41 -7.87 -8.05 -14.38
C THR A 41 -6.60 -8.23 -15.22
N ARG A 42 -5.60 -7.35 -15.06
CA ARG A 42 -4.31 -7.35 -15.80
C ARG A 42 -4.45 -7.16 -17.32
N ALA A 43 -5.59 -6.63 -17.79
CA ALA A 43 -5.81 -6.35 -19.20
C ALA A 43 -5.18 -5.02 -19.67
N ARG A 44 -4.66 -4.20 -18.75
CA ARG A 44 -3.99 -2.91 -19.05
C ARG A 44 -2.96 -2.56 -17.96
N SER A 45 -1.86 -1.90 -18.34
CA SER A 45 -0.96 -1.28 -17.36
C SER A 45 -1.62 -0.05 -16.71
N MET A 46 -1.45 0.06 -15.40
CA MET A 46 -1.86 1.22 -14.61
C MET A 46 -0.90 2.40 -14.87
N THR A 47 -1.40 3.64 -14.87
CA THR A 47 -0.53 4.83 -14.87
C THR A 47 -0.09 5.17 -13.44
N ILE A 48 0.84 6.11 -13.28
CA ILE A 48 1.27 6.55 -11.94
C ILE A 48 0.12 7.30 -11.24
N GLU A 49 -0.65 8.10 -11.98
CA GLU A 49 -1.78 8.85 -11.44
C GLU A 49 -2.90 7.92 -10.96
N ASP A 50 -3.17 6.84 -11.71
CA ASP A 50 -4.11 5.80 -11.27
C ASP A 50 -3.61 5.11 -9.99
N TYR A 51 -2.30 4.86 -9.91
CA TYR A 51 -1.66 4.24 -8.75
C TYR A 51 -1.77 5.13 -7.50
N GLU A 52 -1.45 6.42 -7.62
CA GLU A 52 -1.58 7.40 -6.54
C GLU A 52 -3.03 7.54 -6.07
N SER A 53 -3.99 7.59 -7.00
CA SER A 53 -5.42 7.62 -6.67
C SER A 53 -5.86 6.40 -5.85
N TYR A 54 -5.28 5.22 -6.12
CA TYR A 54 -5.53 4.02 -5.32
C TYR A 54 -5.00 4.16 -3.90
N LEU A 55 -3.77 4.64 -3.75
CA LEU A 55 -3.15 4.84 -2.44
C LEU A 55 -3.96 5.80 -1.56
N GLU A 56 -4.40 6.93 -2.12
CA GLU A 56 -5.20 7.92 -1.41
C GLU A 56 -6.52 7.34 -0.89
N VAL A 57 -7.27 6.63 -1.75
CA VAL A 57 -8.57 6.07 -1.36
C VAL A 57 -8.44 4.94 -0.33
N LEU A 58 -7.34 4.18 -0.38
CA LEU A 58 -7.07 3.09 0.54
C LEU A 58 -6.37 3.55 1.84
N ASP A 59 -5.95 4.82 1.88
CA ASP A 59 -5.19 5.43 2.96
C ASP A 59 -3.90 4.63 3.30
N ILE A 60 -3.19 4.19 2.26
CA ILE A 60 -1.94 3.43 2.36
C ILE A 60 -0.81 4.15 1.60
N SER A 61 0.43 3.90 2.00
CA SER A 61 1.62 4.43 1.34
C SER A 61 2.18 3.46 0.30
N HIS A 62 3.15 3.92 -0.50
CA HIS A 62 3.91 3.02 -1.38
C HIS A 62 4.72 1.97 -0.60
N ILE A 63 5.16 2.29 0.63
CA ILE A 63 5.89 1.33 1.46
C ILE A 63 4.97 0.17 1.86
N ASP A 64 3.68 0.43 2.11
CA ASP A 64 2.73 -0.61 2.53
C ASP A 64 2.56 -1.64 1.41
N VAL A 65 2.55 -1.15 0.16
CA VAL A 65 2.52 -2.00 -1.04
C VAL A 65 3.81 -2.82 -1.16
N LEU A 66 4.98 -2.22 -0.95
CA LEU A 66 6.25 -2.95 -1.01
C LEU A 66 6.34 -4.04 0.07
N LEU A 67 5.95 -3.74 1.30
CA LEU A 67 5.98 -4.70 2.40
C LEU A 67 4.99 -5.84 2.17
N ALA A 68 3.79 -5.56 1.66
CA ALA A 68 2.85 -6.61 1.27
C ALA A 68 3.40 -7.48 0.12
N ILE A 69 4.18 -6.92 -0.81
CA ILE A 69 4.87 -7.69 -1.86
C ILE A 69 5.95 -8.61 -1.27
N GLU A 70 6.76 -8.13 -0.32
CA GLU A 70 7.89 -8.89 0.24
C GLU A 70 7.45 -9.94 1.28
N THR A 71 6.50 -9.58 2.15
CA THR A 71 6.14 -10.37 3.33
C THR A 71 4.84 -11.15 3.15
N GLY A 72 3.99 -10.74 2.20
CA GLY A 72 2.61 -11.22 2.10
C GLY A 72 1.70 -10.73 3.22
N ASP A 73 2.21 -9.86 4.11
CA ASP A 73 1.48 -9.29 5.23
C ASP A 73 0.94 -7.90 4.86
N TYR A 74 -0.36 -7.72 5.05
CA TYR A 74 -1.10 -6.50 4.69
C TYR A 74 -1.37 -5.60 5.91
N ASN A 75 -0.92 -5.98 7.11
CA ASN A 75 -1.16 -5.27 8.36
C ASN A 75 0.11 -4.65 8.96
N VAL A 76 1.30 -5.18 8.63
CA VAL A 76 2.52 -4.95 9.43
C VAL A 76 3.05 -3.51 9.43
N GLU A 77 3.07 -2.80 8.30
CA GLU A 77 3.64 -1.44 8.31
C GLU A 77 2.71 -0.43 8.97
N ARG A 78 1.43 -0.47 8.62
CA ARG A 78 0.40 0.37 9.23
C ARG A 78 0.37 0.15 10.75
N GLU A 79 0.52 -1.09 11.21
CA GLU A 79 0.67 -1.38 12.63
C GLU A 79 1.97 -0.80 13.20
N ILE A 80 3.13 -1.04 12.60
CA ILE A 80 4.41 -0.51 13.09
C ILE A 80 4.42 1.02 13.13
N ALA A 81 3.95 1.69 12.06
CA ALA A 81 3.89 3.14 11.97
C ALA A 81 2.84 3.75 12.90
N SER A 82 1.70 3.08 13.10
CA SER A 82 0.65 3.51 14.04
C SER A 82 1.08 3.30 15.49
N LEU A 83 1.73 2.18 15.79
CA LEU A 83 2.34 1.91 17.10
C LEU A 83 3.49 2.88 17.38
N ALA A 84 4.39 3.09 16.42
CA ALA A 84 5.50 4.04 16.55
C ALA A 84 5.00 5.46 16.81
N ARG A 85 3.92 5.90 16.16
CA ARG A 85 3.29 7.21 16.42
C ARG A 85 2.72 7.35 17.82
N LYS A 86 2.30 6.26 18.47
CA LYS A 86 1.79 6.24 19.85
C LYS A 86 2.90 6.25 20.91
N LEU A 87 4.16 6.01 20.53
CA LEU A 87 5.28 6.03 21.47
C LEU A 87 5.63 7.47 21.90
N PRO A 88 6.16 7.68 23.12
CA PRO A 88 6.75 8.96 23.53
C PRO A 88 7.86 9.41 22.57
N LYS A 89 8.08 10.72 22.44
CA LYS A 89 9.02 11.29 21.44
C LYS A 89 10.44 10.79 21.61
N GLU A 90 10.86 10.56 22.84
CA GLU A 90 12.15 10.02 23.22
C GLU A 90 12.31 8.59 22.70
N ILE A 91 11.25 7.79 22.80
CA ILE A 91 11.22 6.39 22.34
C ILE A 91 11.13 6.30 20.81
N GLN A 92 10.39 7.21 20.15
CA GLN A 92 10.38 7.31 18.68
C GLN A 92 11.80 7.49 18.13
N LYS A 93 12.61 8.34 18.77
CA LYS A 93 13.98 8.62 18.35
C LYS A 93 14.90 7.40 18.52
N VAL A 94 14.78 6.69 19.63
CA VAL A 94 15.53 5.43 19.89
C VAL A 94 15.13 4.35 18.89
N HIS A 95 13.82 4.20 18.64
CA HIS A 95 13.32 3.21 17.69
C HIS A 95 13.83 3.48 16.27
N LEU A 96 13.81 4.75 15.83
CA LEU A 96 14.38 5.17 14.56
C LEU A 96 15.89 4.84 14.48
N GLN A 97 16.65 5.16 15.53
CA GLN A 97 18.08 4.85 15.57
C GLN A 97 18.36 3.35 15.47
N TYR A 98 17.58 2.52 16.17
CA TYR A 98 17.69 1.07 16.09
C TYR A 98 17.42 0.54 14.69
N LEU A 99 16.33 0.99 14.04
CA LEU A 99 16.02 0.60 12.67
C LEU A 99 17.11 1.04 11.68
N LEU A 100 17.66 2.24 11.87
CA LEU A 100 18.78 2.74 11.05
C LEU A 100 20.06 1.92 11.23
N ILE A 101 20.34 1.44 12.44
CA ILE A 101 21.50 0.55 12.72
C ILE A 101 21.32 -0.80 12.03
N LEU A 102 20.12 -1.39 12.13
CA LEU A 102 19.80 -2.65 11.48
C LEU A 102 19.96 -2.56 9.96
N ILE A 103 19.44 -1.49 9.34
CA ILE A 103 19.54 -1.27 7.89
C ILE A 103 21.00 -1.17 7.45
N LYS A 104 21.87 -0.52 8.23
CA LYS A 104 23.30 -0.38 7.91
C LYS A 104 24.09 -1.68 8.05
N SER A 105 23.50 -2.69 8.69
CA SER A 105 24.15 -3.97 8.97
C SER A 105 23.71 -5.08 8.00
N LEU A 106 22.88 -4.75 7.00
CA LEU A 106 22.46 -5.58 5.88
C LEU A 106 23.26 -5.22 4.62
#